data_AF-A0A4Y2PA20-F1
#
_entry.id   AF-A0A4Y2PA20-F1
#
_cell.length_a   1.000
_cell.length_b   1.000
_cell.length_c   1.000
_cell.angle_alpha   90.00
_cell.angle_beta   90.00
_cell.angle_gamma   90.00
#
_symmetry.space_group_name_H-M   'P 1'
#
loop_
_entity.id
_entity.type
_entity.pdbx_description
1 polymer ?
#
loop_
_entity_poly.entity_id
_entity_poly.type
_entity_poly.pdbx_seq_one_letter_code
_entity_poly.pdbx_strand_id
1 'polypeptide(L)'
;MELLNNIQNSVDYQFNNTREMKTLKTLGVIWKPNSDCFPFKSTVPLQNSASEAEGAKYLAQVENVELSHENEAMKIAQLKEGFLKLSEAYVKPANKRVITFEAQQEVSHHLPDVHSRGMKEIKYTGSDTCKEVVAKAQGSVQLYKSHNYLLVPSSSIKKASHPPYPSGSYNLAIGLPCSEASDNCLTSQLLVVH
;
A
#
# COMPACT_ATOMS: atom_id res chain seq x y z
N MET A 1 3.16 -24.11 -12.56
CA MET A 1 4.56 -23.89 -12.93
C MET A 1 5.08 -22.76 -12.06
N GLU A 2 5.37 -23.15 -10.82
CA GLU A 2 5.89 -22.33 -9.74
C GLU A 2 7.39 -22.10 -9.96
N LEU A 3 7.85 -20.86 -9.85
CA LEU A 3 9.28 -20.55 -9.67
C LEU A 3 9.44 -19.38 -8.70
N LEU A 4 9.03 -19.58 -7.46
CA LEU A 4 9.48 -18.76 -6.33
C LEU A 4 9.76 -19.68 -5.15
N ASN A 5 10.94 -20.31 -5.15
CA ASN A 5 11.55 -20.88 -3.95
C ASN A 5 13.02 -21.21 -4.22
N ASN A 6 13.92 -20.26 -3.96
CA ASN A 6 15.25 -20.56 -3.43
C ASN A 6 16.00 -19.26 -3.11
N ILE A 7 15.84 -18.74 -1.90
CA ILE A 7 16.91 -17.98 -1.26
C ILE A 7 17.18 -18.71 0.06
N GLN A 8 18.00 -19.75 -0.09
CA GLN A 8 18.57 -20.52 1.00
C GLN A 8 19.53 -19.62 1.77
N ASN A 9 19.38 -19.67 3.10
CA ASN A 9 20.24 -19.10 4.12
C ASN A 9 21.75 -19.16 3.78
N SER A 10 22.42 -18.01 3.90
CA SER A 10 23.87 -17.95 4.12
C SER A 10 24.18 -16.71 4.97
N VAL A 11 23.70 -16.76 6.21
CA VAL A 11 24.33 -16.03 7.31
C VAL A 11 25.41 -16.99 7.80
N ASP A 12 26.67 -16.70 7.48
CA ASP A 12 27.87 -17.06 8.27
C ASP A 12 29.13 -16.70 7.47
N TYR A 13 29.54 -15.43 7.57
CA TYR A 13 30.93 -15.05 7.33
C TYR A 13 31.38 -14.13 8.48
N GLN A 14 31.81 -14.75 9.58
CA GLN A 14 32.66 -14.10 10.55
C GLN A 14 34.10 -14.10 10.01
N PHE A 15 34.62 -12.92 9.69
CA PHE A 15 36.05 -12.75 9.44
C PHE A 15 36.79 -12.64 10.78
N ASN A 16 37.09 -13.79 11.39
CA ASN A 16 38.04 -13.87 12.50
C ASN A 16 39.45 -13.92 11.92
N ASN A 17 40.14 -12.78 11.87
CA ASN A 17 41.55 -12.74 11.49
C ASN A 17 42.42 -12.40 12.70
N THR A 18 42.69 -13.41 13.51
CA THR A 18 43.77 -13.39 14.50
C THR A 18 45.07 -13.82 13.80
N ARG A 19 45.60 -12.97 12.91
CA ARG A 19 46.95 -13.17 12.38
C ARG A 19 47.91 -12.36 13.22
N GLU A 20 48.62 -13.06 14.10
CA GLU A 20 49.83 -12.56 14.75
C GLU A 20 50.74 -11.90 13.71
N MET A 21 50.92 -10.58 13.78
CA MET A 21 51.95 -9.90 13.01
C MET A 21 53.30 -10.29 13.58
N LYS A 22 54.00 -11.22 12.91
CA LYS A 22 55.45 -11.37 13.10
C LYS A 22 56.12 -10.07 12.69
N THR A 23 56.83 -9.45 13.62
CA THR A 23 57.64 -8.26 13.38
C THR A 23 58.72 -8.58 12.36
N LEU A 24 58.49 -8.20 11.10
CA LEU A 24 59.55 -8.18 10.09
C LEU A 24 60.57 -7.14 10.54
N LYS A 25 61.76 -7.61 10.92
CA LYS A 25 62.91 -6.76 11.20
C LYS A 25 63.22 -5.96 9.94
N THR A 26 62.83 -4.69 9.96
CA THR A 26 63.15 -3.73 8.92
C THR A 26 64.66 -3.54 8.96
N LEU A 27 65.38 -3.97 7.91
CA LEU A 27 66.76 -3.58 7.72
C LEU A 27 66.76 -2.05 7.62
N GLY A 28 67.43 -1.38 8.56
CA GLY A 28 67.50 0.07 8.62
C GLY A 28 68.22 0.64 7.40
N VAL A 29 67.47 0.87 6.32
CA VAL A 29 67.89 1.75 5.23
C VAL A 29 67.40 3.14 5.61
N ILE A 30 68.31 3.94 6.16
CA ILE A 30 68.09 5.37 6.36
C ILE A 30 67.84 5.99 4.98
N TRP A 31 66.59 6.32 4.71
CA TRP A 31 66.21 7.10 3.53
C TRP A 31 66.65 8.56 3.78
N LYS A 32 67.71 9.01 3.11
CA LYS A 32 68.04 10.44 3.01
C LYS A 32 67.33 10.99 1.77
N PRO A 33 66.37 11.91 1.90
CA PRO A 33 65.81 12.57 0.73
C PRO A 33 66.90 13.48 0.15
N ASN A 34 67.38 13.15 -1.05
CA ASN A 34 68.10 14.15 -1.86
C ASN A 34 67.05 15.16 -2.34
N SER A 35 67.34 16.44 -2.14
CA SER A 35 66.47 17.58 -2.40
C SER A 35 66.28 17.91 -3.89
N ASP A 36 66.32 16.89 -4.76
CA ASP A 36 66.02 17.07 -6.17
C ASP A 36 64.52 16.88 -6.34
N CYS A 37 63.85 18.02 -6.23
CA CYS A 37 62.49 18.32 -6.64
C CYS A 37 62.02 17.36 -7.76
N PHE A 38 61.20 16.36 -7.42
CA PHE A 38 60.37 15.69 -8.41
C PHE A 38 59.24 16.66 -8.76
N PRO A 39 59.19 17.24 -9.98
CA PRO A 39 58.02 17.96 -10.39
C PRO A 39 56.97 16.90 -10.72
N PHE A 40 56.05 16.64 -9.78
CA PHE A 40 54.81 15.95 -10.13
C PHE A 40 53.97 16.90 -10.98
N LYS A 41 54.35 17.05 -12.26
CA LYS A 41 53.52 17.68 -13.28
C LYS A 41 52.54 16.65 -13.79
N SER A 42 51.45 16.45 -13.07
CA SER A 42 50.24 15.85 -13.64
C SER A 42 49.01 16.35 -12.90
N THR A 43 48.86 17.68 -12.80
CA THR A 43 47.60 18.29 -12.38
C THR A 43 46.62 18.40 -13.54
N VAL A 44 47.11 18.59 -14.77
CA VAL A 44 46.26 18.83 -15.97
C VAL A 44 45.52 17.58 -16.47
N PRO A 45 46.14 16.38 -16.60
CA PRO A 45 45.42 15.19 -17.05
C PRO A 45 44.35 14.74 -16.05
N LEU A 46 44.62 14.91 -14.76
CA LEU A 46 43.68 14.58 -13.68
C LEU A 46 42.48 15.54 -13.67
N GLN A 47 42.70 16.84 -13.90
CA GLN A 47 41.66 17.86 -13.90
C GLN A 47 40.71 17.73 -15.09
N ASN A 48 41.22 17.37 -16.27
CA ASN A 48 40.37 17.07 -17.44
C ASN A 48 39.51 15.82 -17.17
N SER A 49 40.11 14.75 -16.63
CA SER A 49 39.36 13.53 -16.26
C SER A 49 38.31 13.76 -15.17
N ALA A 50 38.55 14.71 -14.26
CA ALA A 50 37.59 15.09 -13.24
C ALA A 50 36.40 15.84 -13.85
N SER A 51 36.65 16.76 -14.79
CA SER A 51 35.57 17.50 -15.48
C SER A 51 34.70 16.58 -16.35
N GLU A 52 35.30 15.57 -17.00
CA GLU A 52 34.57 14.56 -17.76
C GLU A 52 33.72 13.67 -16.84
N ALA A 53 34.28 13.26 -15.69
CA ALA A 53 33.56 12.48 -14.69
C ALA A 53 32.38 13.26 -14.06
N GLU A 54 32.53 14.56 -13.83
CA GLU A 54 31.45 15.43 -13.36
C GLU A 54 30.34 15.58 -14.42
N GLY A 55 30.71 15.73 -15.69
CA GLY A 55 29.75 15.74 -16.80
C GLY A 55 28.97 14.43 -16.91
N ALA A 56 29.66 13.28 -16.81
CA ALA A 56 29.02 11.96 -16.82
C ALA A 56 28.09 11.76 -15.61
N LYS A 57 28.49 12.23 -14.42
CA LYS A 57 27.65 12.18 -13.21
C LYS A 57 26.37 12.99 -13.39
N TYR A 58 26.46 14.21 -13.93
CA TYR A 58 25.28 15.05 -14.18
C TYR A 58 24.33 14.38 -15.17
N LEU A 59 24.84 13.82 -16.26
CA LEU A 59 24.03 13.12 -17.26
C LEU A 59 23.28 11.93 -16.65
N ALA A 60 23.98 11.09 -15.89
CA ALA A 60 23.38 9.95 -15.20
C ALA A 60 22.35 10.37 -14.14
N GLN A 61 22.55 11.52 -13.50
CA GLN A 61 21.59 12.05 -12.54
C GLN A 61 20.29 12.49 -13.23
N VAL A 62 20.38 13.15 -14.37
CA VAL A 62 19.20 13.55 -15.16
C VAL A 62 18.42 12.32 -15.63
N GLU A 63 19.11 11.33 -16.20
CA GLU A 63 18.49 10.07 -16.65
C GLU A 63 17.79 9.34 -15.50
N ASN A 64 18.43 9.24 -14.33
CA ASN A 64 17.82 8.61 -13.15
C ASN A 64 16.54 9.32 -12.70
N VAL A 65 16.47 10.65 -12.79
CA VAL A 65 15.27 11.41 -12.44
C VAL A 65 14.14 11.13 -13.43
N GLU A 66 14.44 11.10 -14.73
CA GLU A 66 13.46 10.79 -15.78
C GLU A 66 12.92 9.36 -15.62
N LEU A 67 13.80 8.38 -15.49
CA LEU A 67 13.43 6.98 -15.23
C LEU A 67 12.64 6.82 -13.92
N SER A 68 12.96 7.59 -12.89
CA SER A 68 12.20 7.57 -11.64
C SER A 68 10.75 8.02 -11.86
N HIS A 69 10.55 9.10 -12.62
CA HIS A 69 9.23 9.62 -12.94
C HIS A 69 8.42 8.64 -13.82
N GLU A 70 9.05 8.03 -14.83
CA GLU A 70 8.42 7.00 -15.66
C GLU A 70 7.98 5.79 -14.83
N ASN A 71 8.83 5.34 -13.90
CA ASN A 71 8.52 4.25 -13.00
C ASN A 71 7.34 4.57 -12.08
N GLU A 72 7.25 5.80 -11.58
CA GLU A 72 6.10 6.25 -10.77
C GLU A 72 4.81 6.31 -11.59
N ALA A 73 4.87 6.85 -12.81
CA ALA A 73 3.73 6.89 -13.72
C ALA A 73 3.22 5.47 -14.04
N MET A 74 4.12 4.53 -14.30
CA MET A 74 3.78 3.13 -14.55
C MET A 74 3.11 2.47 -13.33
N LYS A 75 3.64 2.70 -12.12
CA LYS A 75 3.02 2.19 -10.88
C LYS A 75 1.60 2.71 -10.71
N ILE A 76 1.38 4.01 -10.95
CA ILE A 76 0.06 4.64 -10.85
C ILE A 76 -0.90 4.05 -11.90
N ALA A 77 -0.43 3.85 -13.13
CA ALA A 77 -1.23 3.26 -14.21
C ALA A 77 -1.67 1.84 -13.87
N GLN A 78 -0.74 0.99 -13.41
CA GLN A 78 -1.03 -0.38 -12.99
C GLN A 78 -1.98 -0.42 -11.79
N LEU A 79 -1.77 0.47 -10.81
CA LEU A 79 -2.64 0.58 -9.64
C LEU A 79 -4.07 0.94 -10.06
N LYS A 80 -4.23 1.94 -10.92
CA LYS A 80 -5.52 2.35 -11.47
C LYS A 80 -6.22 1.21 -12.20
N GLU A 81 -5.51 0.51 -13.07
CA GLU A 81 -6.04 -0.63 -13.81
C GLU A 81 -6.46 -1.76 -12.86
N GLY A 82 -5.65 -2.06 -11.86
CA GLY A 82 -5.94 -3.04 -10.82
C GLY A 82 -7.22 -2.70 -10.04
N PHE A 83 -7.37 -1.45 -9.60
CA PHE A 83 -8.58 -0.99 -8.92
C PHE A 83 -9.82 -1.07 -9.81
N LEU A 84 -9.70 -0.70 -11.09
CA LEU A 84 -10.82 -0.77 -12.03
C LEU A 84 -11.29 -2.22 -12.20
N LYS A 85 -10.37 -3.14 -12.51
CA LYS A 85 -10.67 -4.58 -12.64
C LYS A 85 -11.29 -5.15 -11.37
N LEU A 86 -10.73 -4.79 -10.21
CA LEU A 86 -11.26 -5.22 -8.92
C LEU A 86 -12.70 -4.73 -8.73
N SER A 87 -12.95 -3.44 -8.95
CA SER A 87 -14.28 -2.85 -8.80
C SER A 87 -15.31 -3.49 -9.73
N GLU A 88 -14.97 -3.71 -11.01
CA GLU A 88 -15.83 -4.37 -11.99
C GLU A 88 -16.16 -5.80 -11.59
N ALA A 89 -15.18 -6.54 -11.05
CA ALA A 89 -15.37 -7.90 -10.55
C ALA A 89 -16.35 -7.97 -9.37
N TYR A 90 -16.48 -6.90 -8.57
CA TYR A 90 -17.42 -6.83 -7.44
C TYR A 90 -18.80 -6.26 -7.80
N VAL A 91 -18.90 -5.33 -8.75
CA VAL A 91 -20.18 -4.69 -9.11
C VAL A 91 -21.20 -5.71 -9.63
N LYS A 92 -20.78 -6.58 -10.56
CA LYS A 92 -21.68 -7.60 -11.15
C LYS A 92 -22.28 -8.55 -10.10
N PRO A 93 -21.50 -9.21 -9.22
CA PRO A 93 -22.06 -10.05 -8.18
C PRO A 93 -22.86 -9.26 -7.14
N ALA A 94 -22.46 -8.03 -6.78
CA ALA A 94 -23.23 -7.20 -5.87
C ALA A 94 -24.65 -6.91 -6.41
N ASN A 95 -24.76 -6.52 -7.67
CA ASN A 95 -26.07 -6.24 -8.28
C ASN A 95 -26.92 -7.52 -8.42
N LYS A 96 -26.31 -8.68 -8.69
CA LYS A 96 -27.02 -9.96 -8.65
C LYS A 96 -27.56 -10.31 -7.26
N ARG A 97 -26.82 -9.96 -6.20
CA ARG A 97 -27.29 -10.17 -4.82
C ARG A 97 -28.51 -9.33 -4.49
N VAL A 98 -28.64 -8.12 -5.05
CA VAL A 98 -29.85 -7.30 -4.89
C VAL A 98 -31.08 -8.09 -5.34
N ILE A 99 -31.04 -8.66 -6.55
CA ILE A 99 -32.13 -9.50 -7.09
C ILE A 99 -32.45 -10.66 -6.15
N THR A 100 -31.42 -11.36 -5.66
CA THR A 100 -31.60 -12.50 -4.75
C THR A 100 -32.23 -12.09 -3.41
N PHE A 101 -31.80 -10.96 -2.84
CA PHE A 101 -32.31 -10.50 -1.54
C PHE A 101 -33.72 -9.91 -1.64
N GLU A 102 -34.05 -9.22 -2.73
CA GLU A 102 -35.43 -8.81 -3.00
C GLU A 102 -36.37 -10.03 -3.10
N ALA A 103 -35.94 -11.09 -3.81
CA ALA A 103 -36.71 -12.33 -3.89
C ALA A 103 -36.83 -13.03 -2.52
N GLN A 104 -35.77 -13.03 -1.72
CA GLN A 104 -35.81 -13.58 -0.36
C GLN A 104 -36.76 -12.80 0.54
N GLN A 105 -36.75 -11.46 0.44
CA GLN A 105 -37.67 -10.60 1.18
C GLN A 105 -39.11 -10.92 0.80
N GLU A 106 -39.41 -11.03 -0.49
CA GLU A 106 -40.75 -11.39 -0.98
C GLU A 106 -41.21 -12.77 -0.47
N VAL A 107 -40.34 -13.78 -0.54
CA VAL A 107 -40.63 -15.12 0.05
C VAL A 107 -40.92 -15.03 1.54
N SER A 108 -40.22 -14.16 2.27
CA SER A 108 -40.41 -13.99 3.70
C SER A 108 -41.79 -13.43 4.04
N HIS A 109 -42.38 -12.60 3.16
CA HIS A 109 -43.75 -12.09 3.32
C HIS A 109 -44.83 -13.19 3.20
N HIS A 110 -44.50 -14.35 2.62
CA HIS A 110 -45.41 -15.49 2.52
C HIS A 110 -45.31 -16.48 3.68
N LEU A 111 -44.40 -16.26 4.63
CA LEU A 111 -44.30 -17.10 5.82
C LEU A 111 -45.44 -16.77 6.80
N PRO A 112 -46.11 -17.78 7.36
CA PRO A 112 -47.17 -17.55 8.34
C PRO A 112 -46.58 -17.02 9.65
N ASP A 113 -47.26 -16.04 10.26
CA ASP A 113 -46.89 -15.58 11.59
C ASP A 113 -47.22 -16.65 12.65
N VAL A 114 -46.22 -16.98 13.46
CA VAL A 114 -46.27 -18.04 14.48
C VAL A 114 -46.74 -17.49 15.83
N HIS A 115 -46.64 -16.17 16.07
CA HIS A 115 -46.88 -15.60 17.40
C HIS A 115 -48.36 -15.37 17.72
N SER A 116 -49.24 -15.44 16.71
CA SER A 116 -50.65 -15.08 16.84
C SER A 116 -51.63 -16.27 16.76
N ARG A 117 -51.15 -17.50 16.50
CA ARG A 117 -52.01 -18.67 16.25
C ARG A 117 -51.45 -19.94 16.89
N GLY A 118 -52.33 -20.85 17.36
CA GLY A 118 -51.90 -22.16 17.85
C GLY A 118 -51.23 -22.97 16.74
N MET A 119 -50.13 -23.67 17.03
CA MET A 119 -49.33 -24.42 16.03
C MET A 119 -50.13 -25.36 15.12
N LYS A 120 -51.28 -25.87 15.59
CA LYS A 120 -52.14 -26.80 14.83
C LYS A 120 -52.97 -26.13 13.72
N GLU A 121 -53.07 -24.80 13.71
CA GLU A 121 -53.90 -24.03 12.77
C GLU A 121 -53.07 -23.32 11.69
N ILE A 122 -51.75 -23.40 11.76
CA ILE A 122 -50.86 -22.77 10.79
C ILE A 122 -50.86 -23.59 9.49
N LYS A 123 -51.56 -23.09 8.47
CA LYS A 123 -51.55 -23.67 7.12
C LYS A 123 -50.68 -22.81 6.20
N TYR A 124 -49.63 -23.40 5.66
CA TYR A 124 -48.80 -22.74 4.64
C TYR A 124 -49.48 -22.80 3.27
N THR A 125 -49.75 -21.64 2.68
CA THR A 125 -50.36 -21.51 1.34
C THR A 125 -49.44 -20.84 0.31
N GLY A 126 -48.27 -20.34 0.73
CA GLY A 126 -47.35 -19.59 -0.13
C GLY A 126 -46.49 -20.43 -1.09
N SER A 127 -46.68 -21.75 -1.16
CA SER A 127 -45.77 -22.67 -1.88
C SER A 127 -45.57 -22.29 -3.34
N ASP A 128 -46.65 -22.08 -4.09
CA ASP A 128 -46.57 -21.82 -5.52
C ASP A 128 -46.10 -20.39 -5.82
N THR A 129 -46.53 -19.41 -5.02
CA THR A 129 -46.04 -18.03 -5.11
C THR A 129 -44.53 -17.95 -4.84
N CYS A 130 -44.03 -18.64 -3.82
CA CYS A 130 -42.60 -18.71 -3.54
C CYS A 130 -41.80 -19.35 -4.69
N LYS A 131 -42.33 -20.39 -5.33
CA LYS A 131 -41.68 -20.99 -6.52
C LYS A 131 -41.63 -20.00 -7.68
N GLU A 132 -42.70 -19.26 -7.92
CA GLU A 132 -42.75 -18.24 -8.98
C GLU A 132 -41.74 -17.12 -8.72
N VAL A 133 -41.66 -16.61 -7.49
CA VAL A 133 -40.69 -15.58 -7.08
C VAL A 133 -39.26 -16.07 -7.32
N VAL A 134 -38.94 -17.30 -6.93
CA VAL A 134 -37.61 -17.89 -7.15
C VAL A 134 -37.32 -18.06 -8.64
N ALA A 135 -38.27 -18.57 -9.43
CA ALA A 135 -38.10 -18.76 -10.87
C ALA A 135 -37.86 -17.41 -11.59
N LYS A 136 -38.62 -16.37 -11.20
CA LYS A 136 -38.45 -15.00 -11.70
C LYS A 136 -37.07 -14.43 -11.35
N ALA A 137 -36.63 -14.62 -10.10
CA ALA A 137 -35.31 -14.17 -9.65
C ALA A 137 -34.19 -14.88 -10.42
N GLN A 138 -34.30 -16.19 -10.62
CA GLN A 138 -33.35 -16.98 -11.42
C GLN A 138 -33.27 -16.45 -12.87
N GLY A 139 -34.42 -16.23 -13.51
CA GLY A 139 -34.46 -15.65 -14.86
C GLY A 139 -33.83 -14.25 -14.92
N SER A 140 -34.08 -13.42 -13.91
CA SER A 140 -33.52 -12.07 -13.81
C SER A 140 -32.00 -12.08 -13.61
N VAL A 141 -31.47 -13.00 -12.82
CA VAL A 141 -30.01 -13.19 -12.61
C VAL A 141 -29.31 -13.69 -13.89
N GLN A 142 -29.99 -14.52 -14.69
CA GLN A 142 -29.48 -15.01 -15.97
C GLN A 142 -29.48 -13.92 -17.05
N LEU A 143 -30.56 -13.13 -17.12
CA LEU A 143 -30.70 -12.01 -18.06
C LEU A 143 -29.90 -10.77 -17.65
N TYR A 144 -29.29 -10.77 -16.46
CA TYR A 144 -28.50 -9.65 -15.98
C TYR A 144 -27.39 -9.27 -16.97
N LYS A 145 -27.53 -8.07 -17.57
CA LYS A 145 -26.51 -7.42 -18.38
C LYS A 145 -25.85 -6.31 -17.55
N SER A 146 -24.53 -6.27 -17.56
CA SER A 146 -23.71 -5.35 -16.74
C SER A 146 -24.04 -3.86 -16.92
N HIS A 147 -24.64 -3.50 -18.06
CA HIS A 147 -24.90 -2.11 -18.46
C HIS A 147 -26.18 -1.50 -17.86
N ASN A 148 -27.04 -2.28 -17.18
CA ASN A 148 -28.36 -1.81 -16.74
C ASN A 148 -28.44 -1.37 -15.27
N TYR A 149 -27.35 -1.49 -14.50
CA TYR A 149 -27.31 -1.16 -13.07
C TYR A 149 -26.18 -0.17 -12.76
N LEU A 150 -26.02 0.84 -13.62
CA LEU A 150 -25.48 2.12 -13.14
C LEU A 150 -26.44 2.56 -12.04
N LEU A 151 -26.07 2.31 -10.79
CA LEU A 151 -26.75 2.84 -9.62
C LEU A 151 -26.92 4.34 -9.91
N VAL A 152 -28.16 4.77 -10.12
CA VAL A 152 -28.50 6.19 -10.16
C VAL A 152 -27.85 6.78 -8.91
N PRO A 153 -26.95 7.76 -9.03
CA PRO A 153 -26.37 8.40 -7.85
C PRO A 153 -27.53 9.00 -7.05
N SER A 154 -27.95 8.31 -6.00
CA SER A 154 -28.98 8.83 -5.10
C SER A 154 -28.30 9.94 -4.30
N SER A 155 -28.47 11.17 -4.77
CA SER A 155 -27.89 12.40 -4.21
C SER A 155 -28.57 12.82 -2.90
N SER A 156 -28.87 11.88 -2.01
CA SER A 156 -29.42 12.17 -0.68
C SER A 156 -28.66 11.44 0.42
N ILE A 157 -27.35 11.67 0.48
CA ILE A 157 -26.63 11.48 1.75
C ILE A 157 -27.16 12.57 2.70
N LYS A 158 -28.19 12.24 3.48
CA LYS A 158 -28.42 12.94 4.75
C LYS A 158 -27.13 12.76 5.54
N LYS A 159 -26.41 13.88 5.73
CA LYS A 159 -25.24 13.97 6.60
C LYS A 159 -25.63 13.42 7.97
N ALA A 160 -25.29 12.16 8.22
CA ALA A 160 -25.38 11.59 9.55
C ALA A 160 -24.46 12.44 10.42
N SER A 161 -25.04 13.16 11.37
CA SER A 161 -24.29 13.88 12.40
C SER A 161 -23.46 12.85 13.14
N HIS A 162 -22.18 12.75 12.81
CA HIS A 162 -21.23 12.02 13.63
C HIS A 162 -21.29 12.62 15.05
N PRO A 163 -21.25 11.81 16.11
CA PRO A 163 -21.07 12.37 17.44
C PRO A 163 -19.79 13.24 17.43
N PRO A 164 -19.78 14.39 18.13
CA PRO A 164 -18.64 15.29 18.09
C PRO A 164 -17.40 14.57 18.60
N TYR A 165 -16.39 14.47 17.74
CA TYR A 165 -15.07 14.00 18.17
C TYR A 165 -14.53 15.00 19.21
N PRO A 166 -14.06 14.54 20.38
CA PRO A 166 -13.41 15.44 21.32
C PRO A 166 -12.12 15.98 20.71
N SER A 167 -12.02 17.31 20.60
CA SER A 167 -10.79 18.01 20.23
C SER A 167 -9.77 17.87 21.35
N GLY A 168 -8.95 16.82 21.30
CA GLY A 168 -7.80 16.64 22.18
C GLY A 168 -6.62 16.10 21.38
N SER A 169 -5.44 16.64 21.60
CA SER A 169 -4.21 16.11 21.04
C SER A 169 -3.93 14.73 21.66
N TYR A 170 -3.81 13.72 20.80
CA TYR A 170 -3.49 12.35 21.19
C TYR A 170 -1.98 12.14 21.08
N ASN A 171 -1.38 11.54 22.12
CA ASN A 171 0.02 11.18 22.09
C ASN A 171 0.16 9.78 21.45
N LEU A 172 0.69 9.73 20.22
CA LEU A 172 0.72 8.51 19.39
C LEU A 172 1.56 7.37 20.01
N ALA A 173 2.44 7.69 20.96
CA ALA A 173 3.31 6.71 21.62
C ALA A 173 2.65 5.94 22.76
N ILE A 174 1.60 6.48 23.40
CA ILE A 174 1.06 5.93 24.67
C ILE A 174 -0.45 5.66 24.60
N GLY A 175 -1.16 6.16 23.57
CA GLY A 175 -2.58 5.85 23.37
C GLY A 175 -3.51 6.43 24.44
N LEU A 176 -3.04 7.43 25.20
CA LEU A 176 -3.78 8.13 26.25
C LEU A 176 -3.89 9.63 25.92
N PRO A 177 -4.97 10.30 26.36
CA PRO A 177 -5.12 11.74 26.20
C PRO A 177 -4.06 12.51 26.99
N CYS A 178 -3.45 13.53 26.37
CA CYS A 178 -2.49 14.41 27.05
C CYS A 178 -3.19 15.13 28.21
N SER A 179 -2.77 14.85 29.45
CA SER A 179 -3.11 15.70 30.59
C SER A 179 -2.26 16.97 30.52
N GLU A 180 -2.90 18.13 30.37
CA GLU A 180 -2.28 19.45 30.52
C GLU A 180 -1.90 19.68 31.99
N ALA A 181 -0.84 19.04 32.45
CA ALA A 181 -0.19 19.35 33.72
C ALA A 181 1.21 18.73 33.76
N SER A 182 2.13 19.27 32.97
CA SER A 182 3.55 19.32 33.38
C SER A 182 4.26 20.37 32.55
N ASP A 183 4.44 21.54 33.18
CA ASP A 183 5.35 22.55 32.71
C ASP A 183 6.78 21.98 32.58
N ASN A 184 7.44 22.43 31.50
CA ASN A 184 8.89 22.60 31.33
C ASN A 184 9.73 21.55 30.57
N CYS A 185 10.41 22.10 29.55
CA CYS A 185 11.65 21.66 28.88
C CYS A 185 11.53 20.41 27.98
N LEU A 186 11.63 20.52 26.66
CA LEU A 186 12.84 20.99 25.97
C LEU A 186 12.51 21.68 24.64
N THR A 187 12.95 22.92 24.55
CA THR A 187 13.17 23.67 23.31
C THR A 187 14.19 22.95 22.43
N SER A 188 13.79 22.50 21.25
CA SER A 188 14.69 22.36 20.10
C SER A 188 13.97 22.85 18.86
N GLN A 189 14.48 23.98 18.39
CA GLN A 189 14.00 24.88 17.35
C GLN A 189 13.79 24.17 16.01
N LEU A 190 12.59 24.30 15.44
CA LEU A 190 12.37 24.13 13.99
C LEU A 190 12.45 25.53 13.37
N LEU A 191 13.63 25.90 12.90
CA LEU A 191 13.84 27.11 12.10
C LEU A 191 13.31 26.84 10.69
N VAL A 192 12.11 27.35 10.40
CA VAL A 192 11.64 27.61 9.04
C VAL A 192 12.13 29.02 8.68
N VAL A 193 13.04 29.14 7.71
CA VAL A 193 13.16 30.38 6.92
C VAL A 193 13.42 30.00 5.46
N HIS A 194 12.71 30.75 4.63
CA HIS A 194 12.61 30.76 3.18
C HIS A 194 13.80 31.48 2.52
#